data_AF-A0A1Z9VRC4-F1
#
_entry.id   AF-A0A1Z9VRC4-F1
#
_cell.length_a   1.000
_cell.length_b   1.000
_cell.length_c   1.000
_cell.angle_alpha   90.00
_cell.angle_beta   90.00
_cell.angle_gamma   90.00
#
_symmetry.space_group_name_H-M   'P 1'
#
loop_
_entity.id
_entity.type
_entity.pdbx_description
1 polymer ?
#
loop_
_entity_poly.entity_id
_entity_poly.type
_entity_poly.pdbx_seq_one_letter_code
_entity_poly.pdbx_strand_id
1 'polypeptide(L)'
;MCLSCAIEYLQLNRGYFDRDFTRKCLTCHETVFLSLLHFNNAVKFDFQIIKEDAKVIECPFCFEFQGNMMSVFHHLKDCSEYFYECACKKIIPSRKMLRSHHFNCPQHKHCMTCDTFIPVQQYAQHQRHNHNTIPCVHCQEYLSLEDLFEHEYYCPERMVECFVCKEKIANKNLKDHYSSHELGLLEKIQDTKSTLAKLLDELVLIQNFRKNVLEINLLH
;
A
#
# COMPACT_ATOMS: atom_id res chain seq x y z
N MET A 1 -42.16 5.80 12.84
CA MET A 1 -41.44 4.55 12.55
C MET A 1 -40.24 4.46 13.49
N CYS A 2 -39.98 3.31 14.12
CA CYS A 2 -38.80 3.16 14.99
C CYS A 2 -37.54 2.89 14.17
N LEU A 3 -36.36 2.99 14.80
CA LEU A 3 -35.07 2.80 14.13
C LEU A 3 -34.90 1.42 13.52
N SER A 4 -35.26 0.36 14.24
CA SER A 4 -35.16 -1.03 13.75
C SER A 4 -35.98 -1.23 12.48
N CYS A 5 -37.25 -0.78 12.49
CA CYS A 5 -38.11 -0.85 11.31
C CYS A 5 -37.56 -0.03 10.14
N ALA A 6 -36.96 1.13 10.41
CA ALA A 6 -36.34 1.95 9.36
C ALA A 6 -35.17 1.23 8.69
N ILE A 7 -34.30 0.62 9.48
CA ILE A 7 -33.12 -0.13 9.02
C ILE A 7 -33.54 -1.35 8.19
N GLU A 8 -34.56 -2.08 8.65
CA GLU A 8 -35.09 -3.25 7.95
C GLU A 8 -35.79 -2.86 6.64
N TYR A 9 -36.64 -1.82 6.68
CA TYR A 9 -37.34 -1.30 5.49
C TYR A 9 -36.37 -0.88 4.38
N LEU A 10 -35.29 -0.19 4.77
CA LEU A 10 -34.23 0.31 3.89
C LEU A 10 -33.11 -0.72 3.65
N GLN A 11 -33.19 -1.90 4.28
CA GLN A 11 -32.22 -2.99 4.17
C GLN A 11 -30.76 -2.57 4.42
N LEU A 12 -30.55 -1.63 5.35
CA LEU A 12 -29.22 -1.05 5.62
C LEU A 12 -28.26 -2.05 6.30
N ASN A 13 -28.82 -3.11 6.91
CA ASN A 13 -28.08 -4.23 7.48
C ASN A 13 -27.66 -5.29 6.44
N ARG A 14 -28.00 -5.10 5.15
CA ARG A 14 -27.63 -6.01 4.06
C ARG A 14 -26.52 -5.42 3.19
N GLY A 15 -25.73 -6.31 2.57
CA GLY A 15 -24.72 -5.93 1.59
C GLY A 15 -25.33 -5.23 0.38
N TYR A 16 -24.56 -4.37 -0.28
CA TYR A 16 -25.02 -3.56 -1.42
C TYR A 16 -25.75 -4.38 -2.50
N PHE A 17 -25.23 -5.57 -2.82
CA PHE A 17 -25.78 -6.46 -3.85
C PHE A 17 -26.98 -7.31 -3.38
N ASP A 18 -27.26 -7.32 -2.07
CA ASP A 18 -28.32 -8.12 -1.45
C ASP A 18 -29.58 -7.29 -1.14
N ARG A 19 -29.57 -6.01 -1.55
CA ARG A 19 -30.67 -5.07 -1.37
C ARG A 19 -31.61 -5.10 -2.57
N ASP A 20 -32.89 -4.83 -2.30
CA ASP A 20 -33.87 -4.52 -3.32
C ASP A 20 -33.42 -3.28 -4.10
N PHE A 21 -33.80 -3.19 -5.37
CA PHE A 21 -33.32 -2.13 -6.23
C PHE A 21 -33.79 -0.74 -5.78
N THR A 22 -35.07 -0.63 -5.37
CA THR A 22 -35.67 0.64 -4.97
C THR A 22 -36.67 0.51 -3.82
N ARG A 23 -36.90 1.62 -3.11
CA ARG A 23 -37.99 1.80 -2.15
C ARG A 23 -38.63 3.17 -2.30
N LYS A 24 -39.92 3.29 -1.93
CA LYS A 24 -40.59 4.58 -1.82
C LYS A 24 -40.17 5.27 -0.53
N CYS A 25 -39.99 6.58 -0.57
CA CYS A 25 -39.83 7.36 0.64
C CYS A 25 -41.13 7.29 1.46
N LEU A 26 -41.03 7.19 2.79
CA LEU A 26 -42.22 7.18 3.65
C LEU A 26 -42.77 8.58 3.93
N THR A 27 -42.00 9.63 3.61
CA THR A 27 -42.38 11.03 3.87
C THR A 27 -42.66 11.83 2.60
N CYS A 28 -42.29 11.34 1.42
CA CYS A 28 -42.57 11.98 0.14
C CYS A 28 -42.84 10.95 -0.96
N HIS A 29 -43.15 11.42 -2.17
CA HIS A 29 -43.48 10.55 -3.32
C HIS A 29 -42.27 10.01 -4.08
N GLU A 30 -41.06 10.36 -3.66
CA GLU A 30 -39.83 9.95 -4.33
C GLU A 30 -39.55 8.45 -4.16
N THR A 31 -38.93 7.86 -5.17
CA THR A 31 -38.42 6.49 -5.15
C THR A 31 -36.90 6.56 -5.15
N VAL A 32 -36.28 5.91 -4.17
CA VAL A 32 -34.83 5.93 -3.96
C VAL A 32 -34.21 4.59 -4.30
N PHE A 33 -33.01 4.61 -4.87
CA PHE A 33 -32.21 3.41 -5.08
C PHE A 33 -31.52 3.03 -3.77
N LEU A 34 -31.80 1.83 -3.23
CA LEU A 34 -31.24 1.40 -1.94
C LEU A 34 -29.72 1.21 -1.98
N SER A 35 -29.17 1.03 -3.18
CA SER A 35 -27.73 1.01 -3.46
C SER A 35 -27.02 2.31 -3.10
N LEU A 36 -27.70 3.46 -3.22
CA LEU A 36 -27.14 4.79 -2.92
C LEU A 36 -27.31 5.20 -1.45
N LEU A 37 -28.00 4.37 -0.67
CA LEU A 37 -28.31 4.66 0.73
C LEU A 37 -27.24 4.10 1.67
N HIS A 38 -26.74 5.00 2.51
CA HIS A 38 -25.89 4.76 3.66
C HIS A 38 -26.66 5.16 4.91
N PHE A 39 -26.35 4.58 6.07
CA PHE A 39 -27.06 4.94 7.31
C PHE A 39 -27.14 6.47 7.55
N ASN A 40 -26.05 7.19 7.26
CA ASN A 40 -25.95 8.63 7.47
C ASN A 40 -26.80 9.48 6.51
N ASN A 41 -27.24 8.94 5.37
CA ASN A 41 -28.06 9.67 4.39
C ASN A 41 -29.47 9.06 4.23
N ALA A 42 -29.70 7.85 4.74
CA ALA A 42 -30.92 7.09 4.55
C ALA A 42 -32.02 7.45 5.55
N VAL A 43 -31.63 7.94 6.73
CA VAL A 43 -32.56 8.29 7.80
C VAL A 43 -32.28 9.71 8.28
N LYS A 44 -33.29 10.57 8.21
CA LYS A 44 -33.26 11.90 8.82
C LYS A 44 -33.97 11.83 10.17
N PHE A 45 -33.25 12.19 11.22
CA PHE A 45 -33.81 12.25 12.56
C PHE A 45 -34.23 13.68 12.90
N ASP A 46 -35.45 13.84 13.40
CA ASP A 46 -35.89 15.09 13.99
C ASP A 46 -35.46 15.12 15.47
N PHE A 47 -34.33 15.77 15.73
CA PHE A 47 -33.76 15.85 17.07
C PHE A 47 -34.61 16.68 18.04
N GLN A 48 -35.51 17.53 17.55
CA GLN A 48 -36.41 18.29 18.43
C GLN A 48 -37.46 17.36 19.04
N ILE A 49 -38.13 16.57 18.20
CA ILE A 49 -39.10 15.56 18.64
C ILE A 49 -38.42 14.54 19.56
N ILE A 50 -37.23 14.07 19.18
CA ILE A 50 -36.47 13.09 19.96
C ILE A 50 -36.05 13.63 21.34
N LYS A 51 -35.79 14.93 21.46
CA LYS A 51 -35.40 15.55 22.74
C LYS A 51 -36.57 15.68 23.71
N GLU A 52 -37.78 15.86 23.19
CA GLU A 52 -39.01 15.97 23.98
C GLU A 52 -39.57 14.59 24.37
N ASP A 53 -39.22 13.54 23.62
CA ASP A 53 -39.64 12.17 23.91
C ASP A 53 -38.87 11.57 25.11
N ALA A 54 -39.54 11.52 26.26
CA ALA A 54 -39.04 10.89 27.49
C ALA A 54 -39.19 9.36 27.52
N LYS A 55 -39.69 8.74 26.44
CA LYS A 55 -39.90 7.29 26.39
C LYS A 55 -38.56 6.56 26.50
N VAL A 56 -38.46 5.70 27.50
CA VAL A 56 -37.37 4.73 27.61
C VAL A 56 -37.61 3.62 26.59
N ILE A 57 -36.61 3.38 25.76
CA ILE A 57 -36.59 2.32 24.76
C ILE A 57 -35.33 1.47 24.95
N GLU A 58 -35.41 0.22 24.52
CA GLU A 58 -34.27 -0.69 24.52
C GLU A 58 -33.48 -0.54 23.22
N CYS A 59 -32.18 -0.77 23.29
CA CYS A 59 -31.34 -0.86 22.10
C CYS A 59 -31.81 -2.04 21.24
N PRO A 60 -32.15 -1.84 19.96
CA PRO A 60 -32.72 -2.89 19.11
C PRO A 60 -31.69 -3.93 18.64
N PHE A 61 -30.42 -3.79 19.04
CA PHE A 61 -29.33 -4.68 18.61
C PHE A 61 -28.81 -5.54 19.76
N CYS A 62 -28.40 -4.91 20.87
CA CYS A 62 -27.86 -5.63 22.01
C CYS A 62 -28.92 -6.03 23.04
N PHE A 63 -30.08 -5.35 23.09
CA PHE A 63 -31.12 -5.51 24.11
C PHE A 63 -30.65 -5.32 25.58
N GLU A 64 -29.38 -5.03 25.81
CA GLU A 64 -28.78 -4.82 27.14
C GLU A 64 -28.84 -3.37 27.61
N PHE A 65 -28.95 -2.42 26.68
CA PHE A 65 -28.98 -0.99 26.97
C PHE A 65 -30.39 -0.44 26.88
N GLN A 66 -30.80 0.35 27.88
CA GLN A 66 -32.06 1.08 27.89
C GLN A 66 -31.82 2.58 28.09
N GLY A 67 -32.56 3.41 27.40
CA GLY A 67 -32.48 4.86 27.54
C GLY A 67 -33.48 5.57 26.66
N ASN A 68 -33.50 6.91 26.70
CA ASN A 68 -34.24 7.65 25.68
C ASN A 68 -33.56 7.49 24.31
N MET A 69 -34.24 7.93 23.25
CA MET A 69 -33.74 7.76 21.88
C MET A 69 -32.36 8.43 21.66
N MET A 70 -32.06 9.57 22.29
CA MET A 70 -30.72 10.18 22.23
C MET A 70 -29.63 9.31 22.86
N SER A 71 -29.92 8.77 24.04
CA SER A 71 -29.01 7.85 24.73
C SER A 71 -28.78 6.59 23.92
N VAL A 72 -29.82 6.05 23.26
CA VAL A 72 -29.67 4.91 22.35
C VAL A 72 -28.78 5.29 21.16
N PHE A 73 -28.98 6.43 20.50
CA PHE A 73 -28.09 6.87 19.41
C PHE A 73 -26.63 7.02 19.82
N HIS A 74 -26.40 7.55 21.03
CA HIS A 74 -25.05 7.62 21.57
C HIS A 74 -24.49 6.23 21.81
N HIS A 75 -25.26 5.33 22.43
CA HIS A 75 -24.90 3.95 22.66
C HIS A 75 -24.59 3.18 21.36
N LEU A 76 -25.31 3.41 20.25
CA LEU A 76 -25.04 2.75 18.97
C LEU A 76 -23.63 2.99 18.44
N LYS A 77 -22.99 4.10 18.82
CA LYS A 77 -21.59 4.36 18.47
C LYS A 77 -20.64 3.34 19.10
N ASP A 78 -21.01 2.75 20.23
CA ASP A 78 -20.19 1.82 21.02
C ASP A 78 -20.83 0.42 21.22
N CYS A 79 -22.03 0.21 20.69
CA CYS A 79 -22.74 -1.06 20.76
C CYS A 79 -22.00 -2.18 20.01
N SER A 80 -21.74 -3.30 20.69
CA SER A 80 -21.00 -4.42 20.10
C SER A 80 -21.77 -5.16 19.01
N GLU A 81 -23.09 -5.17 19.10
CA GLU A 81 -24.01 -5.85 18.17
C GLU A 81 -24.48 -4.95 17.04
N TYR A 82 -24.09 -3.66 17.05
CA TYR A 82 -24.41 -2.76 15.96
C TYR A 82 -23.57 -3.09 14.72
N PHE A 83 -24.21 -3.10 13.56
CA PHE A 83 -23.53 -3.33 12.29
C PHE A 83 -22.74 -2.09 11.86
N TYR A 84 -21.65 -2.31 11.15
CA TYR A 84 -20.76 -1.25 10.70
C TYR A 84 -20.55 -1.32 9.19
N GLU A 85 -20.72 -0.19 8.49
CA GLU A 85 -20.32 -0.09 7.09
C GLU A 85 -18.84 0.28 7.02
N CYS A 86 -18.02 -0.67 6.56
CA CYS A 86 -16.59 -0.44 6.36
C CYS A 86 -16.35 0.44 5.12
N ALA A 87 -15.20 1.11 5.05
CA ALA A 87 -14.76 1.86 3.88
C ALA A 87 -14.73 1.02 2.58
N CYS A 88 -14.58 -0.31 2.69
CA CYS A 88 -14.68 -1.24 1.57
C CYS A 88 -16.14 -1.54 1.13
N LYS A 89 -17.13 -0.83 1.69
CA LYS A 89 -18.57 -0.97 1.43
C LYS A 89 -19.19 -2.30 1.89
N LYS A 90 -18.44 -3.13 2.63
CA LYS A 90 -18.99 -4.31 3.30
C LYS A 90 -19.68 -3.90 4.60
N ILE A 91 -20.86 -4.45 4.82
CA ILE A 91 -21.56 -4.40 6.10
C ILE A 91 -21.00 -5.48 7.00
N ILE A 92 -20.48 -5.08 8.16
CA ILE A 92 -19.96 -5.97 9.19
C ILE A 92 -21.09 -6.15 10.22
N PRO A 93 -21.60 -7.37 10.42
CA PRO A 93 -22.80 -7.57 11.25
C PRO A 93 -22.65 -7.11 12.70
N SER A 94 -21.44 -7.16 13.24
CA SER A 94 -21.16 -6.76 14.61
C SER A 94 -19.75 -6.20 14.76
N ARG A 95 -19.56 -5.32 15.74
CA ARG A 95 -18.24 -4.73 16.05
C ARG A 95 -17.22 -5.77 16.49
N LYS A 96 -17.66 -6.89 17.07
CA LYS A 96 -16.82 -8.03 17.44
C LYS A 96 -16.10 -8.64 16.22
N MET A 97 -16.72 -8.59 15.03
CA MET A 97 -16.14 -9.08 13.77
C MET A 97 -15.29 -8.02 13.05
N LEU A 98 -15.24 -6.79 13.56
CA LEU A 98 -14.56 -5.69 12.87
C LEU A 98 -13.05 -5.94 12.77
N ARG A 99 -12.43 -6.47 13.82
CA ARG A 99 -10.99 -6.77 13.84
C ARG A 99 -10.62 -7.82 12.81
N SER A 100 -11.36 -8.94 12.75
CA SER A 100 -11.11 -10.01 11.77
C SER A 100 -11.39 -9.57 10.34
N HIS A 101 -12.40 -8.70 10.15
CA HIS A 101 -12.63 -8.06 8.86
C HIS A 101 -11.45 -7.16 8.46
N HIS A 102 -11.02 -6.25 9.33
CA HIS A 102 -9.94 -5.30 9.04
C HIS A 102 -8.62 -5.99 8.73
N PHE A 103 -8.34 -7.14 9.35
CA PHE A 103 -7.17 -7.96 9.04
C PHE A 103 -7.06 -8.31 7.55
N ASN A 104 -8.19 -8.57 6.89
CA ASN A 104 -8.24 -8.92 5.46
C ASN A 104 -8.81 -7.80 4.57
N CYS A 105 -9.00 -6.59 5.11
CA CYS A 105 -9.66 -5.50 4.39
C CYS A 105 -8.62 -4.64 3.66
N PRO A 106 -8.68 -4.51 2.33
CA PRO A 106 -7.71 -3.70 1.58
C PRO A 106 -7.81 -2.19 1.84
N GLN A 107 -8.89 -1.74 2.50
CA GLN A 107 -9.08 -0.33 2.87
C GLN A 107 -8.51 0.01 4.26
N HIS A 108 -7.96 -0.99 4.97
CA HIS A 108 -7.33 -0.79 6.27
C HIS A 108 -5.90 -1.35 6.24
N LYS A 109 -5.02 -0.72 7.00
CA LYS A 109 -3.64 -1.17 7.23
C LYS A 109 -3.42 -1.34 8.72
N HIS A 110 -2.81 -2.46 9.10
CA HIS A 110 -2.45 -2.73 10.49
C HIS A 110 -1.23 -1.90 10.86
N CYS A 111 -1.34 -1.13 11.93
CA CYS A 111 -0.21 -0.47 12.55
C CYS A 111 0.42 -1.43 13.57
N MET A 112 1.64 -1.88 13.28
CA MET A 112 2.40 -2.77 14.17
C MET A 112 2.78 -2.10 15.51
N THR A 113 2.90 -0.77 15.53
CA THR A 113 3.35 -0.02 16.71
C THR A 113 2.27 0.08 17.79
N CYS A 114 1.00 0.26 17.41
CA CYS A 114 -0.11 0.39 18.36
C CYS A 114 -1.17 -0.73 18.26
N ASP A 115 -0.94 -1.75 17.43
CA ASP A 115 -1.86 -2.87 17.18
C ASP A 115 -3.29 -2.45 16.79
N THR A 116 -3.41 -1.36 16.00
CA THR A 116 -4.70 -0.88 15.51
C THR A 116 -4.80 -0.94 13.98
N PHE A 117 -6.02 -1.07 13.47
CA PHE A 117 -6.31 -1.02 12.04
C PHE A 117 -6.74 0.38 11.65
N ILE A 118 -5.97 1.01 10.78
CA ILE A 118 -6.17 2.40 10.37
C ILE A 118 -6.60 2.41 8.89
N PRO A 119 -7.59 3.23 8.49
CA PRO A 119 -7.92 3.40 7.08
C PRO A 119 -6.68 3.78 6.27
N VAL A 120 -6.49 3.18 5.10
CA VAL A 120 -5.28 3.38 4.27
C VAL A 120 -5.01 4.87 3.99
N GLN A 121 -6.07 5.64 3.71
CA GLN A 121 -6.00 7.08 3.46
C GLN A 121 -5.49 7.90 4.66
N GLN A 122 -5.64 7.38 5.87
CA GLN A 122 -5.23 8.03 7.12
C GLN A 122 -3.93 7.45 7.69
N TYR A 123 -3.40 6.38 7.12
CA TYR A 123 -2.26 5.65 7.68
C TYR A 123 -0.99 6.52 7.79
N ALA A 124 -0.68 7.29 6.75
CA ALA A 124 0.48 8.18 6.77
C ALA A 124 0.35 9.28 7.83
N GLN A 125 -0.85 9.86 7.96
CA GLN A 125 -1.14 10.87 8.98
C GLN A 125 -1.04 10.26 10.39
N HIS A 126 -1.57 9.06 10.58
CA HIS A 126 -1.49 8.32 11.84
C HIS A 126 -0.03 8.06 12.25
N GLN A 127 0.81 7.56 11.34
CA GLN A 127 2.23 7.33 11.60
C GLN A 127 2.95 8.63 12.02
N ARG A 128 2.67 9.74 11.32
CA ARG A 128 3.26 11.04 11.64
C ARG A 128 2.83 11.58 13.02
N HIS A 129 1.54 11.51 13.36
CA HIS A 129 1.04 12.13 14.59
C HIS A 129 1.15 11.24 15.83
N ASN A 130 1.04 9.92 15.66
CA ASN A 130 0.99 9.00 16.79
C ASN A 130 2.34 8.32 17.04
N HIS A 131 3.20 8.23 16.02
CA HIS A 131 4.48 7.53 16.10
C HIS A 131 5.68 8.40 15.74
N ASN A 132 5.47 9.66 15.30
CA ASN A 132 6.52 10.56 14.82
C ASN A 132 7.40 9.92 13.73
N THR A 133 6.82 9.06 12.91
CA THR A 133 7.50 8.40 11.79
C THR A 133 7.03 8.94 10.44
N ILE A 134 7.93 8.94 9.46
CA ILE A 134 7.70 9.42 8.09
C ILE A 134 8.16 8.32 7.13
N PRO A 135 7.44 8.08 6.02
CA PRO A 135 7.86 7.09 5.03
C PRO A 135 9.08 7.57 4.23
N CYS A 136 10.07 6.71 4.07
CA CYS A 136 11.15 6.89 3.11
C CYS A 136 10.58 6.98 1.69
N VAL A 137 11.02 7.99 0.93
CA VAL A 137 10.55 8.22 -0.44
C VAL A 137 10.91 7.10 -1.41
N HIS A 138 11.95 6.32 -1.10
CA HIS A 138 12.47 5.26 -1.96
C HIS A 138 11.84 3.89 -1.67
N CYS A 139 11.73 3.49 -0.40
CA CYS A 139 11.25 2.14 -0.02
C CYS A 139 9.90 2.11 0.72
N GLN A 140 9.33 3.27 1.06
CA GLN A 140 8.07 3.41 1.83
C GLN A 140 8.11 2.83 3.25
N GLU A 141 9.31 2.53 3.77
CA GLU A 141 9.52 2.18 5.18
C GLU A 141 9.32 3.40 6.07
N TYR A 142 8.61 3.23 7.19
CA TYR A 142 8.33 4.33 8.12
C TYR A 142 9.44 4.42 9.16
N LEU A 143 10.14 5.54 9.18
CA LEU A 143 11.33 5.78 10.00
C LEU A 143 11.13 7.01 10.88
N SER A 144 11.86 7.09 11.98
CA SER A 144 11.94 8.34 12.74
C SER A 144 12.59 9.44 11.88
N LEU A 145 12.35 10.71 12.22
CA LEU A 145 12.99 11.82 11.51
C LEU A 145 14.53 11.77 11.62
N GLU A 146 15.05 11.28 12.75
CA GLU A 146 16.48 11.16 13.01
C GLU A 146 17.11 10.09 12.10
N ASP A 147 16.44 8.94 11.96
CA ASP A 147 16.93 7.82 11.14
C ASP A 147 16.71 8.06 9.63
N LEU A 148 15.74 8.91 9.27
CA LEU A 148 15.35 9.12 7.87
C LEU A 148 16.52 9.64 7.02
N PHE A 149 17.33 10.56 7.56
CA PHE A 149 18.44 11.15 6.80
C PHE A 149 19.53 10.12 6.46
N GLU A 150 19.92 9.29 7.43
CA GLU A 150 20.89 8.22 7.21
C GLU A 150 20.31 7.15 6.29
N HIS A 151 19.06 6.75 6.54
CA HIS A 151 18.38 5.77 5.71
C HIS A 151 18.26 6.24 4.27
N GLU A 152 17.84 7.48 3.98
CA GLU A 152 17.70 7.97 2.60
C GLU A 152 19.03 7.89 1.85
N TYR A 153 20.15 8.15 2.51
CA TYR A 153 21.46 8.02 1.89
C TYR A 153 21.80 6.56 1.56
N TYR A 154 21.55 5.62 2.47
CA TYR A 154 21.89 4.20 2.31
C TYR A 154 20.74 3.32 1.81
N CYS A 155 19.59 3.89 1.46
CA CYS A 155 18.37 3.14 1.19
C CYS A 155 18.60 2.12 0.07
N PRO A 156 18.27 0.83 0.28
CA PRO A 156 18.46 -0.23 -0.73
C PRO A 156 17.77 0.06 -2.08
N GLU A 157 16.62 0.72 -2.04
CA GLU A 157 15.81 1.07 -3.21
C GLU A 157 16.16 2.44 -3.82
N ARG A 158 17.09 3.19 -3.21
CA ARG A 158 17.56 4.46 -3.79
C ARG A 158 18.24 4.18 -5.12
N MET A 159 17.85 4.91 -6.16
CA MET A 159 18.47 4.82 -7.47
C MET A 159 19.77 5.64 -7.50
N VAL A 160 20.88 5.01 -7.88
CA VAL A 160 22.21 5.61 -8.02
C VAL A 160 22.66 5.47 -9.48
N GLU A 161 23.23 6.54 -10.05
CA GLU A 161 23.77 6.50 -11.41
C GLU A 161 25.16 5.84 -11.41
N CYS A 162 25.35 4.82 -12.25
CA CYS A 162 26.65 4.20 -12.46
C CYS A 162 27.59 5.16 -13.19
N PHE A 163 28.78 5.38 -12.64
CA PHE A 163 29.77 6.27 -13.27
C PHE A 163 30.29 5.75 -14.63
N VAL A 164 30.29 4.42 -14.83
CA VAL A 164 30.86 3.76 -16.02
C VAL A 164 29.87 3.77 -17.18
N CYS A 165 28.64 3.29 -16.98
CA CYS A 165 27.65 3.16 -18.05
C CYS A 165 26.49 4.17 -17.99
N LYS A 166 26.41 5.01 -16.95
CA LYS A 166 25.35 6.01 -16.74
C LYS A 166 23.94 5.45 -16.51
N GLU A 167 23.82 4.13 -16.29
CA GLU A 167 22.54 3.52 -15.92
C GLU A 167 22.16 3.84 -14.48
N LYS A 168 20.86 4.00 -14.21
CA LYS A 168 20.32 4.13 -12.85
C LYS A 168 20.10 2.74 -12.27
N ILE A 169 20.81 2.41 -11.20
CA ILE A 169 20.79 1.11 -10.54
C ILE A 169 20.31 1.30 -9.10
N ALA A 170 19.46 0.41 -8.59
CA ALA A 170 19.09 0.41 -7.18
C ALA A 170 20.35 0.17 -6.33
N ASN A 171 20.52 0.93 -5.24
CA ASN A 171 21.73 0.91 -4.41
C ASN A 171 22.11 -0.52 -3.98
N LYS A 172 21.11 -1.35 -3.63
CA LYS A 172 21.31 -2.76 -3.28
C LYS A 172 21.98 -3.61 -4.36
N ASN A 173 21.82 -3.24 -5.63
CA ASN A 173 22.37 -3.96 -6.79
C ASN A 173 23.65 -3.29 -7.33
N LEU A 174 24.07 -2.15 -6.76
CA LEU A 174 25.17 -1.35 -7.32
C LEU A 174 26.50 -2.11 -7.28
N LYS A 175 26.77 -2.86 -6.21
CA LYS A 175 28.00 -3.67 -6.08
C LYS A 175 28.08 -4.73 -7.17
N ASP A 176 27.02 -5.50 -7.37
CA ASP A 176 26.98 -6.57 -8.38
C ASP A 176 27.08 -5.99 -9.79
N HIS A 177 26.48 -4.82 -10.02
CA HIS A 177 26.64 -4.07 -11.26
C HIS A 177 28.09 -3.63 -11.51
N TYR A 178 28.84 -3.20 -10.50
CA TYR A 178 30.27 -2.88 -10.69
C TYR A 178 31.11 -4.13 -10.95
N SER A 179 30.80 -5.25 -10.30
CA SER A 179 31.47 -6.53 -10.56
C SER A 179 31.31 -6.97 -12.03
N SER A 180 30.17 -6.69 -12.67
CA SER A 180 30.00 -7.04 -14.10
C SER A 180 30.85 -6.18 -15.03
N HIS A 181 31.04 -4.89 -14.72
CA HIS A 181 32.01 -4.04 -15.44
C HIS A 181 33.44 -4.54 -15.28
N GLU A 182 33.83 -4.94 -14.06
CA GLU A 182 35.15 -5.49 -13.78
C GLU A 182 35.41 -6.76 -14.60
N LEU A 183 34.46 -7.69 -14.61
CA LEU A 183 34.55 -8.92 -15.43
C LEU A 183 34.67 -8.58 -16.92
N GLY A 184 33.85 -7.67 -17.44
CA GLY A 184 33.93 -7.26 -18.85
C GLY A 184 35.25 -6.57 -19.22
N LEU A 185 35.89 -5.86 -18.29
CA LEU A 185 37.23 -5.31 -18.49
C LEU A 185 38.31 -6.40 -18.49
N LEU A 186 38.21 -7.39 -17.60
CA LEU A 186 39.14 -8.53 -17.55
C LEU A 186 39.09 -9.35 -18.84
N GLU A 187 37.89 -9.60 -19.37
CA GLU A 187 37.70 -10.26 -20.67
C GLU A 187 38.39 -9.48 -21.80
N LYS A 188 38.16 -8.17 -21.89
CA LYS A 188 38.82 -7.32 -22.90
C LYS A 188 40.35 -7.30 -22.78
N ILE A 189 40.88 -7.31 -21.56
CA ILE A 189 42.34 -7.40 -21.32
C ILE A 189 42.87 -8.74 -21.85
N GLN A 190 42.16 -9.84 -21.58
CA GLN A 190 42.54 -11.16 -22.04
C GLN A 190 42.53 -11.29 -23.57
N ASP A 191 41.53 -10.70 -24.23
CA ASP A 191 41.43 -10.64 -25.69
C ASP A 191 42.58 -9.82 -26.29
N THR A 192 42.91 -8.68 -25.67
CA THR A 192 44.01 -7.81 -26.09
C THR A 192 45.35 -8.54 -25.96
N LYS A 193 45.58 -9.26 -24.86
CA LYS A 193 46.78 -10.09 -24.67
C LYS A 193 46.91 -11.17 -25.72
N SER A 194 45.80 -11.85 -26.03
CA SER A 194 45.76 -12.91 -27.05
C SER A 194 46.07 -12.36 -28.45
N THR A 195 45.56 -11.17 -28.76
CA THR A 195 45.87 -10.45 -30.00
C THR A 195 47.34 -10.04 -30.06
N LEU A 196 47.90 -9.49 -28.97
CA LEU A 196 49.30 -9.11 -28.91
C LEU A 196 50.25 -10.31 -29.08
N ALA A 197 49.94 -11.45 -28.47
CA ALA A 197 50.72 -12.67 -28.63
C ALA A 197 50.80 -13.11 -30.10
N LYS A 198 49.67 -13.11 -30.82
CA LYS A 198 49.63 -13.44 -32.25
C LYS A 198 50.49 -12.49 -33.08
N LEU A 199 50.42 -11.18 -32.82
CA LEU A 199 51.23 -10.18 -33.54
C LEU A 199 52.74 -10.36 -33.26
N LEU A 200 53.12 -10.73 -32.04
CA LEU A 200 54.52 -11.02 -31.71
C LEU A 200 55.04 -12.24 -32.47
N ASP A 201 54.24 -13.30 -32.58
CA ASP A 201 54.60 -14.50 -33.36
C ASP A 201 54.80 -14.15 -34.86
N GLU A 202 53.91 -13.33 -35.43
CA GLU A 202 54.03 -12.85 -36.81
C GLU A 202 55.31 -12.03 -37.05
N LEU A 203 55.67 -11.15 -36.10
CA LEU A 203 56.90 -10.35 -36.20
C LEU A 203 58.15 -11.24 -36.21
N VAL A 204 58.18 -12.29 -35.38
CA VAL A 204 59.29 -13.26 -35.36
C VAL A 204 59.42 -13.97 -36.72
N LEU A 205 58.30 -14.36 -37.34
CA LEU A 205 58.31 -14.97 -38.68
C LEU A 205 58.89 -14.02 -39.73
N ILE A 206 58.49 -12.75 -39.71
CA ILE A 206 59.01 -11.72 -40.64
C ILE A 206 60.51 -11.50 -40.41
N GLN A 207 60.97 -11.43 -39.16
CA GLN A 207 62.39 -11.29 -38.84
C GLN A 207 63.22 -12.47 -39.35
N ASN A 208 62.73 -13.70 -39.16
CA ASN A 208 63.38 -14.91 -39.67
C ASN A 208 63.42 -14.93 -41.20
N PHE A 209 62.33 -14.56 -41.87
CA PHE A 209 62.29 -14.45 -43.33
C PHE A 209 63.32 -13.43 -43.84
N ARG A 210 63.37 -12.24 -43.22
CA ARG A 210 64.35 -11.20 -43.59
C ARG A 210 65.79 -11.69 -43.41
N LYS A 211 66.07 -12.41 -42.32
CA LYS A 211 67.40 -13.01 -42.08
C LYS A 211 67.78 -14.00 -43.19
N ASN A 212 66.87 -14.90 -43.54
CA ASN A 212 67.11 -15.90 -44.60
C ASN A 212 67.36 -15.24 -45.97
N VAL A 213 66.61 -14.19 -46.31
CA VAL A 213 66.82 -13.45 -47.57
C VAL A 213 68.21 -12.79 -47.62
N LEU A 214 68.69 -12.23 -46.50
CA LEU A 214 70.02 -11.64 -46.42
C LEU A 214 71.13 -12.69 -46.56
N GLU A 215 70.94 -13.89 -46.02
CA GLU A 215 71.90 -14.99 -46.14
C GLU A 215 72.01 -15.51 -47.59
N ILE A 216 70.90 -15.56 -48.34
CA ILE A 216 70.90 -15.97 -49.76
C ILE A 216 71.67 -14.97 -50.63
N ASN A 217 71.49 -13.66 -50.40
CA ASN A 217 72.15 -12.62 -51.20
C ASN A 217 73.67 -12.52 -50.99
N LEU A 218 74.21 -13.11 -49.92
CA LEU A 218 75.66 -13.16 -49.68
C LEU A 218 76.36 -14.33 -50.42
N LEU A 219 75.59 -15.24 -51.01
CA LEU A 219 76.09 -16.43 -51.71
C LEU A 219 76.08 -16.29 -53.24
N HIS A 220 75.70 -15.12 -53.77
CA HIS A 220 75.69 -14.78 -55.19
C HIS A 220 76.57 -13.56 -55.46
#